data_AF-A0A958N9J4-F1
#
_entry.id   AF-A0A958N9J4-F1
#
_cell.length_a   1.000
_cell.length_b   1.000
_cell.length_c   1.000
_cell.angle_alpha   90.00
_cell.angle_beta   90.00
_cell.angle_gamma   90.00
#
_symmetry.space_group_name_H-M   'P 1'
#
loop_
_entity.id
_entity.type
_entity.pdbx_description
1 polymer ?
#
loop_
_entity_poly.entity_id
_entity_poly.type
_entity_poly.pdbx_seq_one_letter_code
_entity_poly.pdbx_strand_id
1 'polypeptide(L)'
;MQLLKLSTIFLLTVLALFPSHSFSDEGQGEIGDLSLEELLNVEIVTGASKYQQSLRKVPASVTVVTRQEIQRLGFRNLMDVVRSVRGFSAMYDRNYEYLGVRGYIANGNYNTNVVVMVDGHRANESVYDSFGLLENFVVDLDDIERIEFIRGPASSVYGNNALFGVINVVTREISKNQFESKTDYGSFDRFKQKVAYQGLLGDWKFRISASYFDSDGDKDLYYKEFDDPDTNDGRAENADYERATKSFVRAKNKNWEFEFLFVNRAKGIPTASYETRFNDERTSTVDEKTTAFLRYNNDIVKDLNFSAKLSWDEAKYDGIYVYDDDPDYINIDRSLGESAGLEVSLVSRQLSNQILSFGGEYFDHYHMSQSNQDNPGTFNLDVNKPRSSWGVYLNDEVSVFEKWVFNIGG
;
A
#
# COMPACT_ATOMS: atom_id res chain seq x y z
N MET A 1 -10.50 -14.41 -30.65
CA MET A 1 -10.79 -14.37 -29.20
C MET A 1 -10.84 -15.77 -28.61
N GLN A 2 -9.71 -16.48 -28.63
CA GLN A 2 -9.50 -17.81 -28.01
C GLN A 2 -7.99 -18.03 -28.03
N LEU A 3 -7.25 -17.60 -26.99
CA LEU A 3 -5.83 -17.99 -26.77
C LEU A 3 -5.25 -17.55 -25.41
N LEU A 4 -6.08 -17.24 -24.39
CA LEU A 4 -5.62 -16.72 -23.09
C LEU A 4 -6.10 -17.51 -21.86
N LYS A 5 -6.52 -18.78 -22.02
CA LYS A 5 -7.07 -19.60 -20.92
C LYS A 5 -6.17 -20.72 -20.39
N LEU A 6 -4.86 -20.73 -20.68
CA LEU A 6 -4.00 -21.88 -20.34
C LEU A 6 -2.77 -21.62 -19.46
N SER A 7 -2.53 -20.41 -18.97
CA SER A 7 -1.39 -20.13 -18.07
C SER A 7 -1.73 -20.20 -16.56
N THR A 8 -3.00 -20.19 -16.17
CA THR A 8 -3.40 -20.05 -14.74
C THR A 8 -3.46 -21.37 -13.96
N ILE A 9 -3.40 -22.54 -14.62
CA ILE A 9 -3.61 -23.84 -13.96
C ILE A 9 -2.29 -24.49 -13.48
N PHE A 10 -1.12 -24.01 -13.88
CA PHE A 10 0.15 -24.69 -13.58
C PHE A 10 0.79 -24.31 -12.22
N LEU A 11 0.33 -23.25 -11.55
CA LEU A 11 0.91 -22.80 -10.27
C LEU A 11 0.26 -23.45 -9.03
N LEU A 12 -0.90 -24.12 -9.18
CA LEU A 12 -1.68 -24.66 -8.06
C LEU A 12 -1.29 -26.09 -7.64
N THR A 13 -0.46 -26.80 -8.41
CA THR A 13 -0.18 -28.23 -8.20
C THR A 13 1.12 -28.52 -7.44
N VAL A 14 1.94 -27.51 -7.12
CA VAL A 14 3.26 -27.73 -6.47
C VAL A 14 3.22 -27.63 -4.94
N LEU A 15 2.17 -27.07 -4.32
CA LEU A 15 2.07 -26.94 -2.86
C LEU A 15 1.43 -28.14 -2.11
N ALA A 16 1.01 -29.19 -2.81
CA ALA A 16 0.23 -30.30 -2.21
C ALA A 16 1.07 -31.45 -1.59
N LEU A 17 2.37 -31.27 -1.34
CA LEU A 17 3.24 -32.32 -0.79
C LEU A 17 4.02 -31.85 0.44
N PHE A 18 3.32 -31.53 1.52
CA PHE A 18 3.93 -31.51 2.86
C PHE A 18 3.09 -32.35 3.84
N PRO A 19 3.72 -33.28 4.58
CA PRO A 19 3.03 -34.13 5.53
C PRO A 19 2.60 -33.33 6.76
N SER A 20 1.31 -33.32 7.05
CA SER A 20 0.70 -32.78 8.27
C SER A 20 1.17 -33.56 9.50
N HIS A 21 2.05 -32.98 10.31
CA HIS A 21 2.32 -33.43 11.67
C HIS A 21 1.47 -32.60 12.64
N SER A 22 0.67 -33.30 13.45
CA SER A 22 -0.06 -32.69 14.56
C SER A 22 0.89 -32.56 15.75
N PHE A 23 1.05 -31.35 16.28
CA PHE A 23 1.66 -31.13 17.59
C PHE A 23 0.67 -30.40 18.49
N SER A 24 0.58 -30.91 19.71
CA SER A 24 -0.26 -30.43 20.80
C SER A 24 0.20 -29.05 21.30
N ASP A 25 -0.79 -28.25 21.66
CA ASP A 25 -0.73 -26.87 22.14
C ASP A 25 -0.26 -26.84 23.60
N GLU A 26 0.83 -26.15 23.89
CA GLU A 26 1.18 -25.70 25.25
C GLU A 26 1.76 -24.27 25.20
N GLY A 27 1.08 -23.35 25.89
CA GLY A 27 1.67 -22.11 26.39
C GLY A 27 1.35 -20.82 25.63
N GLN A 28 0.09 -20.40 25.59
CA GLN A 28 -0.24 -18.98 25.37
C GLN A 28 0.05 -18.20 26.65
N GLY A 29 1.12 -17.40 26.64
CA GLY A 29 1.33 -16.36 27.65
C GLY A 29 0.30 -15.25 27.48
N GLU A 30 -0.42 -14.95 28.56
CA GLU A 30 -1.51 -13.99 28.62
C GLU A 30 -1.04 -12.56 28.33
N ILE A 31 -1.48 -12.00 27.20
CA ILE A 31 -1.38 -10.55 26.87
C ILE A 31 -2.42 -9.73 27.68
N GLY A 32 -3.25 -10.39 28.50
CA GLY A 32 -4.39 -9.80 29.20
C GLY A 32 -4.06 -8.93 30.42
N ASP A 33 -2.82 -8.97 30.93
CA ASP A 33 -2.44 -8.36 32.23
C ASP A 33 -1.54 -7.12 32.12
N LEU A 34 -1.30 -6.61 30.91
CA LEU A 34 -0.49 -5.40 30.74
C LEU A 34 -1.28 -4.15 31.15
N SER A 35 -0.71 -3.34 32.04
CA SER A 35 -1.25 -2.03 32.40
C SER A 35 -1.34 -1.11 31.19
N LEU A 36 -2.22 -0.10 31.19
CA LEU A 36 -2.32 0.90 30.10
C LEU A 36 -0.96 1.56 29.80
N GLU A 37 -0.11 1.70 30.81
CA GLU A 37 1.24 2.24 30.67
C GLU A 37 2.21 1.26 29.98
N GLU A 38 2.06 -0.05 30.23
CA GLU A 38 2.80 -1.10 29.52
C GLU A 38 2.29 -1.29 28.09
N LEU A 39 0.98 -1.23 27.85
CA LEU A 39 0.39 -1.25 26.51
C LEU A 39 0.89 -0.07 25.65
N LEU A 40 0.98 1.14 26.23
CA LEU A 40 1.52 2.32 25.56
C LEU A 40 3.06 2.31 25.39
N ASN A 41 3.79 1.53 26.20
CA ASN A 41 5.23 1.32 26.06
C ASN A 41 5.58 0.20 25.08
N VAL A 42 4.67 -0.76 24.87
CA VAL A 42 4.79 -1.88 23.92
C VAL A 42 4.45 -1.46 22.48
N GLU A 43 3.66 -0.41 22.29
CA GLU A 43 3.38 0.15 20.96
C GLU A 43 4.60 0.88 20.37
N ILE A 44 5.37 0.12 19.59
CA ILE A 44 6.48 0.60 18.77
C ILE A 44 5.92 1.18 17.46
N VAL A 45 6.21 2.45 17.20
CA VAL A 45 5.92 3.13 15.94
C VAL A 45 7.23 3.28 15.17
N THR A 46 7.22 2.91 13.89
CA THR A 46 8.37 3.07 12.99
C THR A 46 8.17 4.24 12.03
N GLY A 47 6.91 4.59 11.74
CA GLY A 47 6.56 5.58 10.73
C GLY A 47 6.81 7.05 11.12
N ALA A 48 7.34 7.36 12.31
CA ALA A 48 7.58 8.73 12.75
C ALA A 48 9.04 9.19 12.62
N SER A 49 10.02 8.29 12.59
CA SER A 49 11.44 8.64 12.69
C SER A 49 12.38 7.74 11.88
N LYS A 50 11.85 6.92 10.96
CA LYS A 50 12.59 5.90 10.18
C LYS A 50 13.31 4.83 11.05
N TYR A 51 13.19 4.89 12.38
CA TYR A 51 13.62 3.87 13.34
C TYR A 51 12.53 3.61 14.38
N GLN A 52 12.61 2.45 15.05
CA GLN A 52 11.63 2.06 16.06
C GLN A 52 11.68 2.99 17.28
N GLN A 53 10.56 3.62 17.62
CA GLN A 53 10.37 4.42 18.82
C GLN A 53 9.05 4.09 19.52
N SER A 54 9.01 4.22 20.84
CA SER A 54 7.75 4.12 21.60
C SER A 54 6.82 5.29 21.23
N LEU A 55 5.52 5.01 21.13
CA LEU A 55 4.47 5.99 20.86
C LEU A 55 4.56 7.25 21.72
N ARG A 56 4.96 7.14 23.01
CA ARG A 56 5.12 8.27 23.94
C ARG A 56 6.23 9.26 23.56
N LYS A 57 7.22 8.81 22.79
CA LYS A 57 8.38 9.64 22.39
C LYS A 57 8.17 10.31 21.04
N VAL A 58 7.12 9.96 20.31
CA VAL A 58 6.81 10.55 19.01
C VAL A 58 6.16 11.92 19.22
N PRO A 59 6.75 13.03 18.73
CA PRO A 59 6.18 14.38 18.86
C PRO A 59 5.06 14.64 17.83
N ALA A 60 4.20 13.65 17.57
CA ALA A 60 3.13 13.74 16.56
C ALA A 60 1.84 13.06 17.05
N SER A 61 0.70 13.44 16.46
CA SER A 61 -0.59 12.81 16.76
C SER A 61 -0.71 11.50 15.97
N VAL A 62 -0.54 10.38 16.67
CA VAL A 62 -0.57 9.04 16.10
C VAL A 62 -1.86 8.30 16.48
N THR A 63 -2.41 7.53 15.55
CA THR A 63 -3.44 6.52 15.83
C THR A 63 -2.99 5.20 15.25
N VAL A 64 -3.04 4.15 16.07
CA VAL A 64 -2.74 2.79 15.63
C VAL A 64 -4.06 2.04 15.51
N VAL A 65 -4.28 1.37 14.37
CA VAL A 65 -5.38 0.42 14.18
C VAL A 65 -4.77 -0.97 14.11
N THR A 66 -5.08 -1.80 15.09
CA THR A 66 -4.49 -3.13 15.24
C THR A 66 -5.21 -4.18 14.40
N ARG A 67 -4.53 -5.31 14.13
CA ARG A 67 -5.14 -6.49 13.50
C ARG A 67 -6.42 -6.94 14.19
N GLN A 68 -6.44 -6.94 15.52
CA GLN A 68 -7.62 -7.35 16.28
C GLN A 68 -8.81 -6.41 16.02
N GLU A 69 -8.57 -5.11 15.91
CA GLU A 69 -9.60 -4.14 15.53
C GLU A 69 -10.05 -4.29 14.08
N ILE A 70 -9.10 -4.48 13.15
CA ILE A 70 -9.38 -4.75 11.73
C ILE A 70 -10.33 -5.94 11.59
N GLN A 71 -10.03 -7.04 12.29
CA GLN A 71 -10.86 -8.25 12.28
C GLN A 71 -12.21 -8.04 12.97
N ARG A 72 -12.22 -7.43 14.17
CA ARG A 72 -13.43 -7.22 14.97
C ARG A 72 -14.44 -6.31 14.26
N LEU A 73 -13.96 -5.28 13.56
CA LEU A 73 -14.81 -4.32 12.85
C LEU A 73 -15.16 -4.77 11.43
N GLY A 74 -14.56 -5.88 10.96
CA GLY A 74 -14.87 -6.45 9.64
C GLY A 74 -14.43 -5.56 8.48
N PHE A 75 -13.35 -4.79 8.65
CA PHE A 75 -12.79 -3.97 7.56
C PHE A 75 -12.34 -4.86 6.40
N ARG A 76 -12.61 -4.42 5.18
CA ARG A 76 -12.36 -5.21 3.96
C ARG A 76 -11.19 -4.69 3.14
N ASN A 77 -10.95 -3.38 3.20
CA ASN A 77 -9.89 -2.69 2.48
C ASN A 77 -9.31 -1.54 3.31
N LEU A 78 -8.22 -0.92 2.84
CA LEU A 78 -7.55 0.16 3.55
C LEU A 78 -8.46 1.40 3.68
N MET A 79 -9.34 1.65 2.71
CA MET A 79 -10.33 2.73 2.74
C MET A 79 -11.28 2.64 3.95
N ASP A 80 -11.76 1.44 4.30
CA ASP A 80 -12.60 1.22 5.48
C ASP A 80 -11.86 1.59 6.76
N VAL A 81 -10.59 1.18 6.87
CA VAL A 81 -9.73 1.51 8.02
C VAL A 81 -9.56 3.03 8.11
N VAL A 82 -9.18 3.68 7.02
CA VAL A 82 -9.00 5.13 6.92
C VAL A 82 -10.23 5.88 7.41
N ARG A 83 -11.44 5.47 6.97
CA ARG A 83 -12.71 6.09 7.36
C ARG A 83 -13.02 5.97 8.85
N SER A 84 -12.47 4.97 9.53
CA SER A 84 -12.64 4.80 10.98
C SER A 84 -11.76 5.74 11.81
N VAL A 85 -10.71 6.30 11.20
CA VAL A 85 -9.71 7.10 11.90
C VAL A 85 -10.11 8.58 11.91
N ARG A 86 -10.24 9.15 13.12
CA ARG A 86 -10.59 10.58 13.28
C ARG A 86 -9.63 11.48 12.49
N GLY A 87 -10.20 12.44 11.77
CA GLY A 87 -9.46 13.43 10.98
C GLY A 87 -9.08 12.94 9.58
N PHE A 88 -9.40 11.70 9.24
CA PHE A 88 -9.36 11.18 7.88
C PHE A 88 -10.79 11.03 7.35
N SER A 89 -10.93 11.18 6.04
CA SER A 89 -12.14 10.91 5.28
C SER A 89 -11.75 10.30 3.96
N ALA A 90 -12.65 9.57 3.30
CA ALA A 90 -12.35 9.05 1.97
C ALA A 90 -13.59 9.08 1.06
N MET A 91 -13.42 9.59 -0.15
CA MET A 91 -14.39 9.59 -1.24
C MET A 91 -14.02 8.57 -2.30
N TYR A 92 -14.98 8.17 -3.13
CA TYR A 92 -14.81 7.20 -4.20
C TYR A 92 -15.68 7.64 -5.37
N ASP A 93 -15.10 7.71 -6.57
CA ASP A 93 -15.79 8.15 -7.79
C ASP A 93 -16.19 6.98 -8.72
N ARG A 94 -16.16 5.75 -8.20
CA ARG A 94 -16.32 4.49 -8.95
C ARG A 94 -15.14 4.09 -9.84
N ASN A 95 -14.02 4.81 -9.76
CA ASN A 95 -12.74 4.39 -10.33
C ASN A 95 -11.66 4.33 -9.23
N TYR A 96 -11.39 5.46 -8.58
CA TYR A 96 -10.37 5.66 -7.56
C TYR A 96 -10.89 6.30 -6.28
N GLU A 97 -10.08 6.20 -5.23
CA GLU A 97 -10.37 6.76 -3.93
C GLU A 97 -9.60 8.05 -3.70
N TYR A 98 -10.26 9.00 -3.03
CA TYR A 98 -9.67 10.28 -2.64
C TYR A 98 -9.63 10.38 -1.12
N LEU A 99 -8.43 10.50 -0.57
CA LEU A 99 -8.12 10.65 0.83
C LEU A 99 -8.25 12.12 1.21
N GLY A 100 -9.12 12.39 2.17
CA GLY A 100 -9.20 13.67 2.84
C GLY A 100 -8.52 13.62 4.20
N VAL A 101 -7.79 14.67 4.55
CA VAL A 101 -7.15 14.82 5.86
C VAL A 101 -7.48 16.22 6.41
N ARG A 102 -7.97 16.28 7.65
CA ARG A 102 -8.36 17.52 8.35
C ARG A 102 -9.34 18.41 7.55
N GLY A 103 -10.24 17.79 6.79
CA GLY A 103 -11.27 18.49 6.01
C GLY A 103 -10.81 18.99 4.64
N TYR A 104 -9.55 18.76 4.26
CA TYR A 104 -9.09 18.96 2.89
C TYR A 104 -9.21 17.66 2.11
N ILE A 105 -9.98 17.69 1.02
CA ILE A 105 -10.07 16.64 0.01
C ILE A 105 -10.16 17.33 -1.35
N ALA A 106 -9.39 16.87 -2.33
CA ALA A 106 -9.39 17.43 -3.67
C ALA A 106 -9.62 16.31 -4.68
N ASN A 107 -10.75 16.36 -5.38
CA ASN A 107 -11.01 15.44 -6.49
C ASN A 107 -9.96 15.67 -7.59
N GLY A 108 -9.48 14.59 -8.20
CA GLY A 108 -8.36 14.64 -9.15
C GLY A 108 -6.98 14.81 -8.50
N ASN A 109 -6.90 14.99 -7.18
CA ASN A 109 -5.66 14.81 -6.44
C ASN A 109 -5.58 13.34 -6.00
N TYR A 110 -4.80 12.54 -6.71
CA TYR A 110 -4.63 11.10 -6.52
C TYR A 110 -3.89 10.74 -5.21
N ASN A 111 -4.34 11.28 -4.07
CA ASN A 111 -3.77 11.05 -2.73
C ASN A 111 -2.32 11.51 -2.54
N THR A 112 -1.86 12.52 -3.31
CA THR A 112 -0.43 12.88 -3.39
C THR A 112 0.11 13.65 -2.18
N ASN A 113 -0.76 14.05 -1.25
CA ASN A 113 -0.38 14.83 -0.07
C ASN A 113 -0.21 13.99 1.21
N VAL A 114 -0.23 12.66 1.09
CA VAL A 114 0.01 11.70 2.16
C VAL A 114 1.02 10.66 1.68
N VAL A 115 2.03 10.39 2.50
CA VAL A 115 2.95 9.28 2.25
C VAL A 115 2.37 8.02 2.86
N VAL A 116 2.25 6.97 2.03
CA VAL A 116 1.89 5.64 2.50
C VAL A 116 3.11 4.74 2.45
N MET A 117 3.28 3.91 3.46
CA MET A 117 4.38 2.97 3.55
C MET A 117 3.89 1.57 3.88
N VAL A 118 4.63 0.57 3.43
CA VAL A 118 4.55 -0.82 3.88
C VAL A 118 5.93 -1.17 4.47
N ASP A 119 5.97 -1.49 5.76
CA ASP A 119 7.20 -1.80 6.49
C ASP A 119 8.33 -0.76 6.28
N GLY A 120 7.93 0.52 6.24
CA GLY A 120 8.81 1.66 6.03
C GLY A 120 9.33 1.84 4.59
N HIS A 121 8.86 1.04 3.63
CA HIS A 121 9.06 1.28 2.20
C HIS A 121 7.88 2.02 1.59
N ARG A 122 8.14 2.96 0.70
CA ARG A 122 7.10 3.85 0.17
C ARG A 122 6.16 3.11 -0.79
N ALA A 123 4.87 3.19 -0.52
CA ALA A 123 3.81 2.58 -1.32
C ALA A 123 3.22 3.54 -2.36
N ASN A 124 3.58 4.82 -2.37
CA ASN A 124 3.24 5.74 -3.47
C ASN A 124 3.96 5.30 -4.77
N GLU A 125 3.33 5.45 -5.93
CA GLU A 125 3.98 5.23 -7.24
C GLU A 125 4.76 6.47 -7.72
N SER A 126 5.64 6.34 -8.71
CA SER A 126 6.63 7.38 -9.04
C SER A 126 6.14 8.46 -10.02
N VAL A 127 5.10 8.18 -10.80
CA VAL A 127 4.61 9.04 -11.89
C VAL A 127 3.66 10.11 -11.35
N TYR A 128 2.61 9.71 -10.63
CA TYR A 128 1.62 10.63 -10.04
C TYR A 128 1.78 10.81 -8.54
N ASP A 129 2.71 10.08 -7.91
CA ASP A 129 2.89 10.06 -6.46
C ASP A 129 1.67 9.54 -5.68
N SER A 130 0.84 8.74 -6.34
CA SER A 130 -0.43 8.23 -5.86
C SER A 130 -0.34 6.88 -5.19
N PHE A 131 -1.41 6.45 -4.54
CA PHE A 131 -1.55 5.10 -3.99
C PHE A 131 -3.03 4.68 -3.93
N GLY A 132 -3.26 3.37 -3.98
CA GLY A 132 -4.59 2.77 -3.87
C GLY A 132 -5.07 2.58 -2.42
N LEU A 133 -6.38 2.68 -2.21
CA LEU A 133 -7.03 2.41 -0.92
C LEU A 133 -8.00 1.22 -0.95
N LEU A 134 -8.43 0.78 -2.14
CA LEU A 134 -9.27 -0.41 -2.35
C LEU A 134 -8.42 -1.61 -2.76
N GLU A 135 -8.83 -2.33 -3.81
CA GLU A 135 -8.19 -3.56 -4.25
C GLU A 135 -6.91 -3.33 -5.07
N ASN A 136 -6.60 -2.07 -5.41
CA ASN A 136 -5.29 -1.61 -5.92
C ASN A 136 -4.25 -1.37 -4.81
N PHE A 137 -4.61 -1.46 -3.52
CA PHE A 137 -3.60 -1.43 -2.46
C PHE A 137 -2.79 -2.74 -2.42
N VAL A 138 -1.46 -2.60 -2.37
CA VAL A 138 -0.47 -3.67 -2.54
C VAL A 138 -0.52 -4.79 -1.48
N VAL A 139 -1.10 -4.54 -0.30
CA VAL A 139 -1.19 -5.51 0.79
C VAL A 139 -2.65 -5.75 1.18
N ASP A 140 -3.04 -7.01 1.29
CA ASP A 140 -4.33 -7.36 1.88
C ASP A 140 -4.34 -7.20 3.40
N LEU A 141 -5.47 -6.75 3.96
CA LEU A 141 -5.64 -6.55 5.41
C LEU A 141 -5.30 -7.80 6.25
N ASP A 142 -5.52 -9.01 5.72
CA ASP A 142 -5.21 -10.25 6.44
C ASP A 142 -3.69 -10.48 6.64
N ASP A 143 -2.82 -9.78 5.89
CA ASP A 143 -1.36 -9.77 6.05
C ASP A 143 -0.84 -8.60 6.89
N ILE A 144 -1.74 -7.75 7.41
CA ILE A 144 -1.39 -6.59 8.22
C ILE A 144 -1.45 -6.95 9.71
N GLU A 145 -0.44 -6.48 10.45
CA GLU A 145 -0.40 -6.53 11.92
C GLU A 145 -1.04 -5.28 12.53
N ARG A 146 -0.70 -4.11 11.98
CA ARG A 146 -1.28 -2.83 12.38
C ARG A 146 -1.08 -1.77 11.30
N ILE A 147 -1.85 -0.70 11.40
CA ILE A 147 -1.75 0.48 10.54
C ILE A 147 -1.57 1.71 11.43
N GLU A 148 -0.51 2.46 11.20
CA GLU A 148 -0.12 3.64 11.98
C GLU A 148 -0.46 4.90 11.18
N PHE A 149 -1.33 5.74 11.71
CA PHE A 149 -1.76 7.01 11.13
C PHE A 149 -1.11 8.16 11.87
N ILE A 150 -0.18 8.85 11.23
CA ILE A 150 0.59 9.94 11.81
C ILE A 150 0.11 11.24 11.16
N ARG A 151 -0.50 12.12 11.95
CA ARG A 151 -1.12 13.36 11.44
C ARG A 151 -0.20 14.55 11.61
N GLY A 152 -0.19 15.40 10.59
CA GLY A 152 0.56 16.66 10.57
C GLY A 152 1.74 16.60 9.61
N PRO A 153 2.43 17.73 9.41
CA PRO A 153 3.53 17.82 8.48
C PRO A 153 4.63 16.85 8.90
N ALA A 154 4.87 15.84 8.07
CA ALA A 154 5.98 14.90 8.24
C ALA A 154 6.99 15.04 7.10
N SER A 155 6.89 16.13 6.32
CA SER A 155 7.70 16.37 5.13
C SER A 155 9.19 16.48 5.40
N SER A 156 9.59 16.87 6.62
CA SER A 156 10.99 16.91 7.04
C SER A 156 11.63 15.52 7.14
N VAL A 157 10.84 14.46 7.35
CA VAL A 157 11.33 13.08 7.51
C VAL A 157 11.02 12.22 6.27
N TYR A 158 9.86 12.42 5.65
CA TYR A 158 9.34 11.57 4.56
C TYR A 158 9.25 12.28 3.20
N GLY A 159 9.80 13.49 3.09
CA GLY A 159 9.89 14.24 1.84
C GLY A 159 8.66 15.12 1.53
N ASN A 160 8.75 15.88 0.44
CA ASN A 160 7.83 16.98 0.11
C ASN A 160 6.33 16.62 0.14
N ASN A 161 5.98 15.35 -0.03
CA ASN A 161 4.60 14.91 -0.22
C ASN A 161 3.93 14.42 1.07
N ALA A 162 4.62 14.42 2.22
CA ALA A 162 4.03 14.14 3.54
C ALA A 162 3.40 15.38 4.20
N LEU A 163 2.69 16.21 3.42
CA LEU A 163 2.12 17.49 3.87
C LEU A 163 1.07 17.28 4.97
N PHE A 164 0.18 16.30 4.79
CA PHE A 164 -0.89 16.04 5.74
C PHE A 164 -0.58 14.93 6.74
N GLY A 165 0.36 14.05 6.41
CA GLY A 165 0.80 13.00 7.30
C GLY A 165 1.32 11.76 6.59
N VAL A 166 1.41 10.69 7.36
CA VAL A 166 1.94 9.40 6.97
C VAL A 166 0.96 8.30 7.40
N ILE A 167 0.75 7.31 6.53
CA ILE A 167 0.07 6.05 6.85
C ILE A 167 1.11 4.93 6.70
N ASN A 168 1.50 4.29 7.80
CA ASN A 168 2.46 3.19 7.78
C ASN A 168 1.74 1.87 8.05
N VAL A 169 1.74 0.98 7.06
CA VAL A 169 1.24 -0.39 7.17
C VAL A 169 2.36 -1.29 7.64
N VAL A 170 2.14 -2.01 8.72
CA VAL A 170 3.11 -2.97 9.26
C VAL A 170 2.60 -4.38 9.02
N THR A 171 3.37 -5.20 8.30
CA THR A 171 2.94 -6.55 7.97
C THR A 171 3.16 -7.52 9.13
N ARG A 172 2.43 -8.63 9.12
CA ARG A 172 2.42 -9.64 10.18
C ARG A 172 3.79 -10.16 10.56
N GLU A 173 3.97 -10.35 11.86
CA GLU A 173 5.07 -11.13 12.39
C GLU A 173 4.86 -12.63 12.22
N ILE A 174 5.95 -13.35 11.96
CA ILE A 174 5.96 -14.79 11.74
C ILE A 174 6.46 -15.48 13.00
N SER A 175 5.60 -16.27 13.64
CA SER A 175 5.88 -16.93 14.91
C SER A 175 5.77 -18.46 14.86
N LYS A 176 5.05 -19.00 13.88
CA LYS A 176 4.78 -20.44 13.76
C LYS A 176 4.49 -20.84 12.33
N ASN A 177 4.61 -22.14 12.05
CA ASN A 177 4.13 -22.73 10.81
C ASN A 177 2.59 -22.72 10.80
N GLN A 178 2.00 -22.10 9.78
CA GLN A 178 0.55 -22.02 9.67
C GLN A 178 0.14 -21.82 8.22
N PHE A 179 -0.85 -22.60 7.78
CA PHE A 179 -1.59 -22.36 6.56
C PHE A 179 -2.90 -21.63 6.90
N GLU A 180 -3.27 -20.66 6.08
CA GLU A 180 -4.48 -19.88 6.21
C GLU A 180 -5.18 -19.81 4.85
N SER A 181 -6.50 -19.95 4.87
CA SER A 181 -7.34 -19.76 3.69
C SER A 181 -8.57 -18.96 4.13
N LYS A 182 -8.94 -17.96 3.33
CA LYS A 182 -10.11 -17.13 3.58
C LYS A 182 -10.88 -16.94 2.29
N THR A 183 -12.19 -17.09 2.39
CA THR A 183 -13.11 -16.97 1.27
C THR A 183 -14.22 -16.00 1.66
N ASP A 184 -14.39 -14.95 0.87
CA ASP A 184 -15.47 -13.97 1.04
C ASP A 184 -16.42 -14.06 -0.17
N TYR A 185 -17.73 -14.07 0.10
CA TYR A 185 -18.78 -13.93 -0.92
C TYR A 185 -19.79 -12.86 -0.47
N GLY A 186 -20.39 -12.11 -1.40
CA GLY A 186 -21.35 -11.08 -1.06
C GLY A 186 -22.18 -10.54 -2.23
N SER A 187 -22.85 -9.42 -1.99
CA SER A 187 -23.61 -8.68 -3.02
C SER A 187 -22.75 -8.38 -4.26
N PHE A 188 -23.42 -8.17 -5.40
CA PHE A 188 -22.76 -7.83 -6.66
C PHE A 188 -21.85 -8.93 -7.22
N ASP A 189 -22.22 -10.19 -6.95
CA ASP A 189 -21.43 -11.38 -7.29
C ASP A 189 -19.97 -11.30 -6.80
N ARG A 190 -19.76 -10.56 -5.71
CA ARG A 190 -18.44 -10.37 -5.09
C ARG A 190 -17.89 -11.69 -4.59
N PHE A 191 -16.67 -12.03 -5.00
CA PHE A 191 -15.89 -13.15 -4.56
C PHE A 191 -14.45 -12.72 -4.24
N LYS A 192 -13.92 -13.12 -3.09
CA LYS A 192 -12.50 -13.01 -2.76
C LYS A 192 -11.99 -14.32 -2.21
N GLN A 193 -10.89 -14.82 -2.74
CA GLN A 193 -10.16 -15.96 -2.17
C GLN A 193 -8.75 -15.53 -1.84
N LYS A 194 -8.33 -15.80 -0.61
CA LYS A 194 -6.95 -15.64 -0.16
C LYS A 194 -6.41 -16.95 0.37
N VAL A 195 -5.16 -17.23 0.04
CA VAL A 195 -4.37 -18.30 0.65
C VAL A 195 -3.06 -17.73 1.17
N ALA A 196 -2.61 -18.20 2.33
CA ALA A 196 -1.34 -17.81 2.89
C ALA A 196 -0.69 -18.98 3.62
N TYR A 197 0.63 -19.00 3.59
CA TYR A 197 1.45 -19.89 4.39
C TYR A 197 2.54 -19.08 5.06
N GLN A 198 2.74 -19.32 6.35
CA GLN A 198 3.88 -18.81 7.10
C GLN A 198 4.66 -19.97 7.70
N GLY A 199 5.97 -19.83 7.79
CA GLY A 199 6.83 -20.89 8.27
C GLY A 199 8.17 -20.44 8.82
N LEU A 200 8.80 -21.36 9.53
CA LEU A 200 10.14 -21.27 10.09
C LEU A 200 11.04 -22.27 9.36
N LEU A 201 12.17 -21.81 8.81
CA LEU A 201 13.18 -22.64 8.15
C LEU A 201 14.57 -22.28 8.69
N GLY A 202 15.04 -23.03 9.69
CA GLY A 202 16.21 -22.63 10.48
C GLY A 202 15.96 -21.28 11.15
N ASP A 203 16.86 -20.33 10.95
CA ASP A 203 16.73 -18.95 11.48
C ASP A 203 15.84 -18.06 10.61
N TRP A 204 15.39 -18.55 9.46
CA TRP A 204 14.51 -17.80 8.57
C TRP A 204 13.05 -17.95 8.96
N LYS A 205 12.35 -16.85 8.89
CA LYS A 205 10.90 -16.74 9.03
C LYS A 205 10.35 -16.24 7.71
N PHE A 206 9.37 -16.92 7.15
CA PHE A 206 8.77 -16.48 5.89
C PHE A 206 7.25 -16.51 5.93
N ARG A 207 6.64 -15.65 5.11
CA ARG A 207 5.22 -15.63 4.80
C ARG A 207 5.06 -15.44 3.31
N ILE A 208 4.18 -16.23 2.71
CA ILE A 208 3.79 -16.14 1.31
C ILE A 208 2.26 -16.11 1.28
N SER A 209 1.67 -15.16 0.57
CA SER A 209 0.24 -15.11 0.36
C SER A 209 -0.09 -14.71 -1.07
N ALA A 210 -1.27 -15.14 -1.52
CA ALA A 210 -1.85 -14.73 -2.78
C ALA A 210 -3.35 -14.56 -2.61
N SER A 211 -3.94 -13.60 -3.33
CA SER A 211 -5.38 -13.38 -3.34
C SER A 211 -5.90 -13.10 -4.73
N TYR A 212 -7.14 -13.53 -4.98
CA TYR A 212 -7.93 -13.16 -6.15
C TYR A 212 -9.24 -12.52 -5.68
N PHE A 213 -9.61 -11.42 -6.29
CA PHE A 213 -10.84 -10.67 -6.09
C PHE A 213 -11.57 -10.51 -7.42
N ASP A 214 -12.88 -10.71 -7.42
CA ASP A 214 -13.77 -10.51 -8.56
C ASP A 214 -15.12 -10.01 -8.05
N SER A 215 -15.71 -9.06 -8.76
CA SER A 215 -17.01 -8.49 -8.47
C SER A 215 -17.57 -7.94 -9.76
N ASP A 216 -18.83 -8.24 -10.07
CA ASP A 216 -19.53 -7.64 -11.21
C ASP A 216 -19.88 -6.17 -10.94
N GLY A 217 -19.84 -5.76 -9.67
CA GLY A 217 -20.25 -4.42 -9.27
C GLY A 217 -21.76 -4.25 -9.36
N ASP A 218 -22.24 -3.02 -9.18
CA ASP A 218 -23.65 -2.76 -9.39
C ASP A 218 -23.99 -2.88 -10.89
N LYS A 219 -24.91 -3.78 -11.21
CA LYS A 219 -25.26 -4.11 -12.61
C LYS A 219 -26.21 -3.10 -13.23
N ASP A 220 -26.78 -2.18 -12.44
CA ASP A 220 -27.83 -1.27 -12.86
C ASP A 220 -27.76 0.04 -12.07
N LEU A 221 -26.87 0.94 -12.51
CA LEU A 221 -26.63 2.21 -11.86
C LEU A 221 -27.38 3.34 -12.54
N TYR A 222 -28.26 4.01 -11.81
CA TYR A 222 -28.98 5.17 -12.31
C TYR A 222 -28.29 6.49 -11.95
N TYR A 223 -28.10 7.33 -12.96
CA TYR A 223 -27.59 8.68 -12.90
C TYR A 223 -28.59 9.63 -13.53
N LYS A 224 -29.19 10.50 -12.70
CA LYS A 224 -30.20 11.47 -13.15
C LYS A 224 -29.65 12.46 -14.19
N GLU A 225 -28.33 12.69 -14.19
CA GLU A 225 -27.64 13.59 -15.12
C GLU A 225 -27.67 13.06 -16.56
N PHE A 226 -27.88 11.76 -16.73
CA PHE A 226 -27.93 11.04 -18.00
C PHE A 226 -29.32 10.48 -18.31
N ASP A 227 -30.38 10.93 -17.61
CA ASP A 227 -31.75 10.43 -17.78
C ASP A 227 -32.40 10.92 -19.08
N ASP A 228 -31.88 10.39 -20.19
CA ASP A 228 -32.29 10.65 -21.56
C ASP A 228 -32.18 9.34 -22.38
N PRO A 229 -33.10 9.08 -23.33
CA PRO A 229 -33.03 7.89 -24.18
C PRO A 229 -31.69 7.71 -24.93
N ASP A 230 -31.01 8.80 -25.30
CA ASP A 230 -29.72 8.75 -26.00
C ASP A 230 -28.58 8.27 -25.07
N THR A 231 -28.76 8.36 -23.75
CA THR A 231 -27.80 7.91 -22.73
C THR A 231 -28.38 6.79 -21.87
N ASN A 232 -29.07 5.85 -22.52
CA ASN A 232 -29.62 4.64 -21.91
C ASN A 232 -30.52 4.92 -20.69
N ASP A 233 -31.36 5.95 -20.76
CA ASP A 233 -32.29 6.35 -19.69
C ASP A 233 -31.58 6.53 -18.33
N GLY A 234 -30.33 7.03 -18.37
CA GLY A 234 -29.49 7.27 -17.20
C GLY A 234 -28.92 6.03 -16.56
N ARG A 235 -29.04 4.86 -17.19
CA ARG A 235 -28.60 3.57 -16.63
C ARG A 235 -27.25 3.13 -17.17
N ALA A 236 -26.26 2.99 -16.29
CA ALA A 236 -25.03 2.28 -16.60
C ALA A 236 -25.17 0.82 -16.17
N GLU A 237 -25.14 -0.09 -17.14
CA GLU A 237 -25.37 -1.51 -16.94
C GLU A 237 -24.09 -2.31 -17.13
N ASN A 238 -23.78 -3.21 -16.19
CA ASN A 238 -22.59 -4.08 -16.20
C ASN A 238 -21.23 -3.36 -16.37
N ALA A 239 -21.17 -2.05 -16.12
CA ALA A 239 -19.98 -1.23 -16.30
C ALA A 239 -19.15 -1.02 -15.01
N ASP A 240 -19.58 -1.58 -13.86
CA ASP A 240 -18.96 -1.32 -12.55
C ASP A 240 -18.08 -2.47 -12.02
N TYR A 241 -17.70 -3.42 -12.88
CA TYR A 241 -16.91 -4.58 -12.46
C TYR A 241 -15.56 -4.19 -11.85
N GLU A 242 -15.03 -5.04 -10.96
CA GLU A 242 -13.69 -4.91 -10.39
C GLU A 242 -13.04 -6.28 -10.23
N ARG A 243 -11.78 -6.40 -10.65
CA ARG A 243 -10.97 -7.62 -10.51
C ARG A 243 -9.62 -7.26 -9.96
N ALA A 244 -9.08 -8.06 -9.06
CA ALA A 244 -7.72 -7.86 -8.58
C ALA A 244 -7.01 -9.17 -8.26
N THR A 245 -5.70 -9.18 -8.46
CA THR A 245 -4.79 -10.23 -7.99
C THR A 245 -3.70 -9.60 -7.16
N LYS A 246 -3.32 -10.25 -6.06
CA LYS A 246 -2.23 -9.80 -5.20
C LYS A 246 -1.33 -10.96 -4.84
N SER A 247 -0.03 -10.69 -4.71
CA SER A 247 0.96 -11.60 -4.15
C SER A 247 1.82 -10.87 -3.14
N PHE A 248 2.10 -11.53 -2.02
CA PHE A 248 2.98 -11.01 -0.99
C PHE A 248 3.95 -12.09 -0.53
N VAL A 249 5.22 -11.75 -0.47
CA VAL A 249 6.27 -12.61 0.07
C VAL A 249 7.09 -11.78 1.02
N ARG A 250 7.30 -12.29 2.24
CA ARG A 250 8.25 -11.75 3.20
C ARG A 250 9.13 -12.88 3.72
N ALA A 251 10.43 -12.65 3.80
CA ALA A 251 11.38 -13.57 4.41
C ALA A 251 12.37 -12.77 5.25
N LYS A 252 12.49 -13.07 6.54
CA LYS A 252 13.42 -12.39 7.44
C LYS A 252 14.18 -13.36 8.34
N ASN A 253 15.41 -13.01 8.68
CA ASN A 253 16.16 -13.60 9.79
C ASN A 253 16.69 -12.47 10.68
N LYS A 254 17.70 -12.76 11.51
CA LYS A 254 18.30 -11.76 12.40
C LYS A 254 18.82 -10.52 11.65
N ASN A 255 19.42 -10.71 10.48
CA ASN A 255 20.16 -9.67 9.78
C ASN A 255 19.54 -9.28 8.43
N TRP A 256 18.78 -10.16 7.80
CA TRP A 256 18.24 -9.95 6.48
C TRP A 256 16.73 -9.90 6.50
N GLU A 257 16.17 -9.05 5.67
CA GLU A 257 14.75 -8.97 5.39
C GLU A 257 14.56 -8.77 3.88
N PHE A 258 13.76 -9.63 3.28
CA PHE A 258 13.33 -9.55 1.91
C PHE A 258 11.81 -9.40 1.90
N GLU A 259 11.32 -8.52 1.03
CA GLU A 259 9.90 -8.37 0.78
C GLU A 259 9.63 -8.21 -0.71
N PHE A 260 8.56 -8.82 -1.17
CA PHE A 260 8.01 -8.70 -2.52
C PHE A 260 6.49 -8.51 -2.42
N LEU A 261 6.00 -7.52 -3.14
CA LEU A 261 4.60 -7.12 -3.20
C LEU A 261 4.21 -6.98 -4.67
N PHE A 262 3.07 -7.54 -5.03
CA PHE A 262 2.49 -7.39 -6.36
C PHE A 262 0.98 -7.18 -6.24
N VAL A 263 0.46 -6.24 -7.02
CA VAL A 263 -0.98 -6.06 -7.24
C VAL A 263 -1.22 -5.77 -8.71
N ASN A 264 -2.26 -6.37 -9.26
CA ASN A 264 -2.85 -5.99 -10.54
C ASN A 264 -4.36 -5.89 -10.34
N ARG A 265 -4.95 -4.76 -10.73
CA ARG A 265 -6.37 -4.47 -10.63
C ARG A 265 -6.89 -4.03 -11.98
N ALA A 266 -8.08 -4.50 -12.36
CA ALA A 266 -8.86 -3.97 -13.47
C ALA A 266 -10.23 -3.47 -12.97
N LYS A 267 -10.66 -2.30 -13.43
CA LYS A 267 -11.93 -1.65 -13.02
C LYS A 267 -12.68 -1.12 -14.23
N GLY A 268 -13.96 -1.46 -14.36
CA GLY A 268 -14.88 -0.80 -15.30
C GLY A 268 -15.37 0.52 -14.73
N ILE A 269 -15.61 1.53 -15.56
CA ILE A 269 -15.97 2.89 -15.11
C ILE A 269 -17.40 3.22 -15.56
N PRO A 270 -18.38 3.24 -14.64
CA PRO A 270 -19.79 3.44 -15.00
C PRO A 270 -20.24 4.91 -14.97
N THR A 271 -19.31 5.86 -14.86
CA THR A 271 -19.61 7.27 -14.51
C THR A 271 -19.42 8.25 -15.66
N ALA A 272 -19.09 7.77 -16.87
CA ALA A 272 -18.76 8.64 -18.01
C ALA A 272 -17.68 9.69 -17.65
N SER A 273 -16.64 9.25 -16.94
CA SER A 273 -15.54 10.13 -16.49
C SER A 273 -14.92 10.86 -17.68
N TYR A 274 -14.65 12.15 -17.55
CA TYR A 274 -14.10 12.99 -18.62
C TYR A 274 -15.00 13.10 -19.85
N GLU A 275 -16.32 12.98 -19.68
CA GLU A 275 -17.30 13.07 -20.79
C GLU A 275 -17.18 11.92 -21.80
N THR A 276 -16.66 10.76 -21.36
CA THR A 276 -16.71 9.55 -22.19
C THR A 276 -18.14 9.14 -22.47
N ARG A 277 -18.33 8.36 -23.53
CA ARG A 277 -19.58 7.68 -23.87
C ARG A 277 -20.16 7.02 -22.61
N PHE A 278 -21.37 7.41 -22.25
CA PHE A 278 -22.10 6.83 -21.14
C PHE A 278 -22.51 5.39 -21.45
N ASN A 279 -22.53 4.54 -20.41
CA ASN A 279 -22.90 3.12 -20.53
C ASN A 279 -22.06 2.31 -21.54
N ASP A 280 -20.76 2.58 -21.66
CA ASP A 280 -19.83 1.78 -22.47
C ASP A 280 -18.87 0.97 -21.58
N GLU A 281 -19.04 -0.36 -21.58
CA GLU A 281 -18.25 -1.30 -20.76
C GLU A 281 -16.74 -1.31 -21.06
N ARG A 282 -16.32 -0.73 -22.20
CA ARG A 282 -14.90 -0.66 -22.57
C ARG A 282 -14.15 0.42 -21.78
N THR A 283 -14.87 1.42 -21.25
CA THR A 283 -14.25 2.46 -20.42
C THR A 283 -13.76 1.84 -19.11
N SER A 284 -12.44 1.77 -18.94
CA SER A 284 -11.83 0.98 -17.87
C SER A 284 -10.41 1.41 -17.54
N THR A 285 -9.94 1.03 -16.37
CA THR A 285 -8.57 1.22 -15.90
C THR A 285 -7.94 -0.09 -15.46
N VAL A 286 -6.64 -0.20 -15.66
CA VAL A 286 -5.79 -1.27 -15.12
C VAL A 286 -4.64 -0.64 -14.37
N ASP A 287 -4.50 -1.00 -13.10
CA ASP A 287 -3.41 -0.60 -12.23
C ASP A 287 -2.53 -1.82 -11.94
N GLU A 288 -1.22 -1.69 -12.11
CA GLU A 288 -0.27 -2.71 -11.70
C GLU A 288 0.85 -2.08 -10.89
N LYS A 289 1.20 -2.72 -9.77
CA LYS A 289 2.34 -2.30 -8.96
C LYS A 289 3.12 -3.51 -8.47
N THR A 290 4.43 -3.44 -8.63
CA THR A 290 5.38 -4.39 -8.07
C THR A 290 6.40 -3.65 -7.23
N THR A 291 6.67 -4.16 -6.03
CA THR A 291 7.71 -3.66 -5.15
C THR A 291 8.54 -4.84 -4.68
N ALA A 292 9.86 -4.69 -4.66
CA ALA A 292 10.76 -5.63 -4.02
C ALA A 292 11.84 -4.88 -3.25
N PHE A 293 12.17 -5.33 -2.05
CA PHE A 293 13.34 -4.80 -1.35
C PHE A 293 14.10 -5.89 -0.59
N LEU A 294 15.39 -5.62 -0.40
CA LEU A 294 16.29 -6.38 0.46
C LEU A 294 16.92 -5.41 1.46
N ARG A 295 16.72 -5.69 2.74
CA ARG A 295 17.28 -4.94 3.85
C ARG A 295 18.26 -5.81 4.63
N TYR A 296 19.41 -5.23 4.95
CA TYR A 296 20.39 -5.78 5.88
C TYR A 296 20.45 -4.91 7.12
N ASN A 297 20.30 -5.50 8.30
CA ASN A 297 20.43 -4.87 9.60
C ASN A 297 21.48 -5.61 10.42
N ASN A 298 22.40 -4.89 11.07
CA ASN A 298 23.37 -5.50 11.96
C ASN A 298 23.85 -4.52 13.04
N ASP A 299 24.04 -5.03 14.26
CA ASP A 299 24.74 -4.28 15.30
C ASP A 299 26.24 -4.42 15.06
N ILE A 300 26.90 -3.34 14.66
CA ILE A 300 28.36 -3.30 14.44
C ILE A 300 29.08 -3.55 15.77
N VAL A 301 28.61 -2.86 16.80
CA VAL A 301 28.93 -3.08 18.21
C VAL A 301 27.64 -2.91 19.02
N LYS A 302 27.67 -3.28 20.30
CA LYS A 302 26.51 -3.08 21.18
C LYS A 302 26.04 -1.62 21.11
N ASP A 303 24.73 -1.45 20.91
CA ASP A 303 24.06 -0.15 20.81
C ASP A 303 24.50 0.72 19.62
N LEU A 304 25.15 0.13 18.60
CA LEU A 304 25.44 0.78 17.31
C LEU A 304 24.90 -0.07 16.15
N ASN A 305 23.73 0.32 15.66
CA ASN A 305 23.03 -0.40 14.60
C ASN A 305 23.35 0.19 13.23
N PHE A 306 23.56 -0.68 12.25
CA PHE A 306 23.70 -0.35 10.83
C PHE A 306 22.57 -1.00 10.05
N SER A 307 21.96 -0.23 9.13
CA SER A 307 20.95 -0.70 8.20
C SER A 307 21.29 -0.27 6.78
N ALA A 308 21.15 -1.17 5.81
CA ALA A 308 21.19 -0.86 4.39
C ALA A 308 19.98 -1.50 3.69
N LYS A 309 19.30 -0.79 2.81
CA LYS A 309 18.17 -1.28 2.01
C LYS A 309 18.40 -1.00 0.54
N LEU A 310 18.27 -2.03 -0.29
CA LEU A 310 18.14 -1.92 -1.73
C LEU A 310 16.68 -2.17 -2.10
N SER A 311 16.07 -1.30 -2.89
CA SER A 311 14.69 -1.43 -3.34
C SER A 311 14.55 -1.28 -4.84
N TRP A 312 13.50 -1.89 -5.38
CA TRP A 312 13.05 -1.75 -6.76
C TRP A 312 11.53 -1.65 -6.77
N ASP A 313 11.01 -0.73 -7.56
CA ASP A 313 9.58 -0.46 -7.69
C ASP A 313 9.22 -0.26 -9.15
N GLU A 314 8.12 -0.88 -9.57
CA GLU A 314 7.48 -0.67 -10.86
C GLU A 314 5.99 -0.37 -10.64
N ALA A 315 5.48 0.63 -11.36
CA ALA A 315 4.06 0.94 -11.43
C ALA A 315 3.66 1.14 -12.89
N LYS A 316 2.57 0.48 -13.30
CA LYS A 316 1.95 0.64 -14.61
C LYS A 316 0.51 1.05 -14.44
N TYR A 317 0.05 1.87 -15.37
CA TYR A 317 -1.35 2.22 -15.50
C TYR A 317 -1.72 2.23 -16.97
N ASP A 318 -2.88 1.66 -17.28
CA ASP A 318 -3.52 1.71 -18.58
C ASP A 318 -4.99 2.13 -18.38
N GLY A 319 -5.38 3.28 -18.94
CA GLY A 319 -6.75 3.77 -19.01
C GLY A 319 -7.26 3.71 -20.44
N ILE A 320 -8.46 3.18 -20.62
CA ILE A 320 -9.20 3.14 -21.88
C ILE A 320 -10.46 3.97 -21.69
N TYR A 321 -10.63 4.99 -22.52
CA TYR A 321 -11.73 5.95 -22.45
C TYR A 321 -12.39 6.08 -23.82
N VAL A 322 -13.68 5.76 -23.93
CA VAL A 322 -14.41 5.74 -25.21
C VAL A 322 -15.18 7.03 -25.40
N TYR A 323 -15.09 7.68 -26.56
CA TYR A 323 -15.77 8.94 -26.86
C TYR A 323 -16.73 8.81 -28.06
N ASP A 324 -17.77 9.66 -28.04
CA ASP A 324 -18.82 9.82 -29.05
C ASP A 324 -18.63 11.08 -29.91
N ASP A 325 -17.40 11.37 -30.31
CA ASP A 325 -17.07 12.50 -31.19
C ASP A 325 -17.16 12.10 -32.68
N ASP A 326 -17.05 13.07 -33.61
CA ASP A 326 -16.98 12.78 -35.05
C ASP A 326 -15.53 12.98 -35.57
N PRO A 327 -14.77 11.89 -35.85
CA PRO A 327 -15.14 10.47 -35.74
C PRO A 327 -15.00 9.92 -34.31
N ASP A 328 -15.71 8.83 -34.00
CA ASP A 328 -15.54 8.08 -32.75
C ASP A 328 -14.05 7.75 -32.54
N TYR A 329 -13.57 7.93 -31.31
CA TYR A 329 -12.22 7.52 -30.94
C TYR A 329 -12.17 6.89 -29.55
N ILE A 330 -11.08 6.16 -29.32
CA ILE A 330 -10.70 5.63 -28.01
C ILE A 330 -9.46 6.39 -27.56
N ASN A 331 -9.56 7.09 -26.44
CA ASN A 331 -8.40 7.63 -25.77
C ASN A 331 -7.73 6.52 -24.94
N ILE A 332 -6.42 6.43 -25.09
CA ILE A 332 -5.56 5.49 -24.39
C ILE A 332 -4.58 6.29 -23.56
N ASP A 333 -4.74 6.22 -22.24
CA ASP A 333 -3.88 6.87 -21.26
C ASP A 333 -2.98 5.83 -20.61
N ARG A 334 -1.68 6.08 -20.54
CA ARG A 334 -0.72 5.13 -19.97
C ARG A 334 0.33 5.83 -19.14
N SER A 335 0.79 5.14 -18.11
CA SER A 335 2.03 5.51 -17.45
C SER A 335 2.86 4.30 -17.04
N LEU A 336 4.18 4.46 -17.08
CA LEU A 336 5.15 3.51 -16.57
C LEU A 336 6.13 4.26 -15.67
N GLY A 337 6.22 3.84 -14.42
CA GLY A 337 7.21 4.28 -13.47
C GLY A 337 8.09 3.11 -13.04
N GLU A 338 9.39 3.22 -13.21
CA GLU A 338 10.37 2.28 -12.67
C GLU A 338 11.42 3.02 -11.85
N SER A 339 11.77 2.46 -10.70
CA SER A 339 12.78 3.05 -9.86
C SER A 339 13.59 2.03 -9.06
N ALA A 340 14.81 2.43 -8.71
CA ALA A 340 15.66 1.72 -7.77
C ALA A 340 16.09 2.66 -6.64
N GLY A 341 16.18 2.13 -5.43
CA GLY A 341 16.52 2.89 -4.24
C GLY A 341 17.65 2.24 -3.44
N LEU A 342 18.54 3.05 -2.88
CA LEU A 342 19.54 2.66 -1.89
C LEU A 342 19.39 3.56 -0.67
N GLU A 343 19.13 2.96 0.49
CA GLU A 343 19.10 3.66 1.77
C GLU A 343 20.15 3.05 2.70
N VAL A 344 20.91 3.90 3.39
CA VAL A 344 21.89 3.49 4.40
C VAL A 344 21.68 4.34 5.65
N SER A 345 21.69 3.70 6.81
CA SER A 345 21.57 4.40 8.09
C SER A 345 22.41 3.74 9.17
N LEU A 346 22.78 4.56 10.16
CA LEU A 346 23.53 4.19 11.33
C LEU A 346 22.91 4.87 12.54
N VAL A 347 22.54 4.09 13.55
CA VAL A 347 21.86 4.56 14.77
C VAL A 347 22.69 4.15 15.99
N SER A 348 23.21 5.13 16.70
CA SER A 348 23.95 4.95 17.95
C SER A 348 23.09 5.29 19.16
N ARG A 349 23.05 4.37 20.12
CA ARG A 349 22.47 4.51 21.46
C ARG A 349 23.51 4.28 22.55
N GLN A 350 24.79 4.48 22.21
CA GLN A 350 25.92 4.17 23.09
C GLN A 350 25.97 5.06 24.34
N LEU A 351 25.29 6.21 24.31
CA LEU A 351 25.14 7.12 25.43
C LEU A 351 23.72 6.98 25.98
N SER A 352 23.58 6.74 27.29
CA SER A 352 22.31 6.34 27.91
C SER A 352 21.18 7.37 27.77
N ASN A 353 21.53 8.64 27.50
CA ASN A 353 20.59 9.74 27.34
C ASN A 353 20.61 10.34 25.92
N GLN A 354 21.23 9.68 24.95
CA GLN A 354 21.37 10.21 23.59
C GLN A 354 21.14 9.14 22.52
N ILE A 355 20.43 9.52 21.45
CA ILE A 355 20.28 8.72 20.24
C ILE A 355 20.81 9.56 19.08
N LEU A 356 21.87 9.10 18.44
CA LEU A 356 22.43 9.73 17.25
C LEU A 356 22.11 8.86 16.03
N SER A 357 21.47 9.44 15.02
CA SER A 357 21.15 8.77 13.77
C SER A 357 21.70 9.54 12.58
N PHE A 358 22.45 8.86 11.72
CA PHE A 358 22.97 9.39 10.46
C PHE A 358 22.55 8.47 9.33
N GLY A 359 22.17 9.04 8.18
CA GLY A 359 21.85 8.23 7.02
C GLY A 359 21.92 8.99 5.71
N GLY A 360 21.85 8.21 4.64
CA GLY A 360 21.77 8.71 3.28
C GLY A 360 20.81 7.84 2.46
N GLU A 361 20.17 8.48 1.50
CA GLU A 361 19.27 7.83 0.56
C GLU A 361 19.57 8.30 -0.87
N TYR A 362 19.44 7.38 -1.81
CA TYR A 362 19.54 7.62 -3.25
C TYR A 362 18.39 6.91 -3.93
N PHE A 363 17.60 7.63 -4.72
CA PHE A 363 16.52 7.07 -5.52
C PHE A 363 16.73 7.47 -6.98
N ASP A 364 16.63 6.50 -7.88
CA ASP A 364 16.74 6.71 -9.31
C ASP A 364 15.47 6.21 -10.00
N HIS A 365 14.66 7.14 -10.49
CA HIS A 365 13.52 6.88 -11.35
C HIS A 365 14.01 6.86 -12.80
N TYR A 366 14.53 5.70 -13.23
CA TYR A 366 15.21 5.56 -14.51
C TYR A 366 14.24 5.41 -15.70
N HIS A 367 12.98 5.04 -15.44
CA HIS A 367 11.86 5.23 -16.39
C HIS A 367 10.70 5.91 -15.68
N MET A 368 10.18 6.97 -16.30
CA MET A 368 8.99 7.67 -15.81
C MET A 368 8.27 8.29 -17.00
N SER A 369 7.45 7.48 -17.65
CA SER A 369 6.72 7.87 -18.85
C SER A 369 5.22 8.04 -18.61
N GLN A 370 4.63 8.97 -19.35
CA GLN A 370 3.20 9.21 -19.46
C GLN A 370 2.89 9.40 -20.94
N SER A 371 1.86 8.72 -21.44
CA SER A 371 1.38 8.90 -22.80
C SER A 371 -0.14 8.94 -22.82
N ASN A 372 -0.71 9.89 -23.54
CA ASN A 372 -2.14 9.99 -23.77
C ASN A 372 -2.38 10.16 -25.28
N GLN A 373 -3.16 9.26 -25.88
CA GLN A 373 -3.35 9.21 -27.32
C GLN A 373 -4.79 8.88 -27.69
N ASP A 374 -5.34 9.58 -28.67
CA ASP A 374 -6.61 9.24 -29.32
C ASP A 374 -6.39 8.29 -30.49
N ASN A 375 -7.24 7.27 -30.60
CA ASN A 375 -7.18 6.27 -31.66
C ASN A 375 -8.55 6.05 -32.33
N PRO A 376 -8.70 6.34 -33.65
CA PRO A 376 -7.71 7.00 -34.51
C PRO A 376 -7.58 8.48 -34.13
N GLY A 377 -6.36 9.03 -34.10
CA GLY A 377 -6.21 10.43 -33.66
C GLY A 377 -4.80 10.85 -33.27
N THR A 378 -4.75 11.91 -32.47
CA THR A 378 -3.53 12.64 -32.09
C THR A 378 -2.92 12.14 -30.77
N PHE A 379 -1.61 12.32 -30.65
CA PHE A 379 -0.94 12.25 -29.34
C PHE A 379 -1.22 13.54 -28.58
N ASN A 380 -1.90 13.41 -27.45
CA ASN A 380 -2.22 14.52 -26.56
C ASN A 380 -1.08 14.73 -25.54
N LEU A 381 -0.37 13.66 -25.18
CA LEU A 381 0.79 13.68 -24.29
C LEU A 381 1.75 12.53 -24.63
N ASP A 382 3.06 12.80 -24.65
CA ASP A 382 4.11 11.78 -24.63
C ASP A 382 5.34 12.38 -23.93
N VAL A 383 5.56 11.95 -22.69
CA VAL A 383 6.58 12.52 -21.82
C VAL A 383 7.32 11.39 -21.14
N ASN A 384 8.65 11.43 -21.20
CA ASN A 384 9.52 10.61 -20.36
C ASN A 384 10.46 11.53 -19.57
N LYS A 385 10.38 11.49 -18.24
CA LYS A 385 11.13 12.39 -17.33
C LYS A 385 11.82 11.61 -16.23
N PRO A 386 12.89 10.86 -16.54
CA PRO A 386 13.67 10.21 -15.51
C PRO A 386 14.21 11.22 -14.51
N ARG A 387 14.29 10.82 -13.24
CA ARG A 387 14.70 11.70 -12.14
C ARG A 387 15.49 10.91 -11.12
N SER A 388 16.63 11.44 -10.71
CA SER A 388 17.32 10.96 -9.52
C SER A 388 17.18 11.96 -8.38
N SER A 389 17.24 11.46 -7.16
CA SER A 389 17.25 12.24 -5.95
C SER A 389 18.18 11.59 -4.92
N TRP A 390 18.78 12.43 -4.09
CA TRP A 390 19.60 11.96 -2.98
C TRP A 390 19.39 12.86 -1.78
N GLY A 391 19.52 12.28 -0.61
CA GLY A 391 19.40 12.95 0.66
C GLY A 391 20.42 12.42 1.64
N VAL A 392 20.84 13.27 2.56
CA VAL A 392 21.59 12.88 3.76
C VAL A 392 20.93 13.54 4.94
N TYR A 393 20.94 12.87 6.08
CA TYR A 393 20.39 13.42 7.30
C TYR A 393 21.26 13.08 8.50
N LEU A 394 21.24 13.99 9.47
CA LEU A 394 21.80 13.78 10.80
C LEU A 394 20.77 14.23 11.82
N ASN A 395 20.48 13.36 12.78
CA ASN A 395 19.55 13.66 13.86
C ASN A 395 20.15 13.24 15.20
N ASP A 396 20.08 14.14 16.18
CA ASP A 396 20.54 13.96 17.55
C ASP A 396 19.38 14.19 18.50
N GLU A 397 19.03 13.15 19.26
CA GLU A 397 17.99 13.19 20.28
C GLU A 397 18.63 13.05 21.66
N VAL A 398 18.56 14.11 22.48
CA VAL A 398 19.15 14.17 23.82
C VAL A 398 18.07 14.31 24.88
N SER A 399 18.03 13.36 25.81
CA SER A 399 17.21 13.43 27.02
C SER A 399 17.97 14.21 28.09
N VAL A 400 17.51 15.43 28.40
CA VAL A 400 18.18 16.33 29.38
C VAL A 400 17.58 16.17 30.78
N PHE A 401 16.29 15.83 30.88
CA PHE A 401 15.59 15.49 32.12
C PHE A 401 14.61 14.33 31.86
N GLU A 402 14.09 13.66 32.91
CA GLU A 402 13.17 12.51 32.78
C GLU A 402 11.93 12.77 31.88
N LYS A 403 11.55 14.03 31.69
CA LYS A 403 10.38 14.44 30.88
C LYS A 403 10.73 15.33 29.67
N TRP A 404 12.01 15.63 29.43
CA TRP A 404 12.42 16.58 28.41
C TRP A 404 13.37 15.93 27.41
N VAL A 405 12.90 15.83 26.18
CA VAL A 405 13.66 15.34 25.03
C VAL A 405 13.89 16.52 24.07
N PHE A 406 15.15 16.79 23.76
CA PHE A 406 15.55 17.72 22.73
C PHE A 406 15.91 16.96 21.46
N ASN A 407 15.35 17.36 20.33
CA ASN A 407 15.64 16.78 19.03
C ASN A 407 16.21 17.89 18.12
N ILE A 408 17.39 17.65 17.56
CA ILE A 408 18.03 18.52 16.59
C ILE A 408 18.36 17.66 15.37
N GLY A 409 17.70 17.94 14.24
CA GLY A 409 17.90 17.20 12.99
C GLY A 409 17.89 18.13 11.78
N GLY A 410 18.60 17.71 10.73
CA GLY A 410 18.71 18.41 9.45
C GLY A 410 19.03 17.49 8.29
#